data_AF-A0A7S2ZZ49-F1
#
_entry.id   AF-A0A7S2ZZ49-F1
#
_cell.length_a   1.000
_cell.length_b   1.000
_cell.length_c   1.000
_cell.angle_alpha   90.00
_cell.angle_beta   90.00
_cell.angle_gamma   90.00
#
_symmetry.space_group_name_H-M   'P 1'
#
loop_
_entity.id
_entity.type
_entity.pdbx_description
1 polymer ?
#
loop_
_entity_poly.entity_id
_entity_poly.type
_entity_poly.pdbx_seq_one_letter_code
_entity_poly.pdbx_strand_id
1 'polypeptide(L)'
;MEVRAGFVTTWLKVDLRLPSSRSAQQICARKGEKHRNPLLGDGWSVDQSSKRKFASKSTNEERKHVLVAKWGGLEIGRSRQYLVLGGNFFFPQEHVRLDAFEEATEAVGWKRRTVSKQHNPIGRAIYYDILVRDDRGKPVRRNRAAAWTFPTAKGQWKPMENYWGFWKGVEFRIEKDDPYPGSSPGGYF
;
A
#
# COMPACT_ATOMS: atom_id res chain seq x y z
N MET A 1 -43.08 29.44 -1.99
CA MET A 1 -42.26 29.28 -0.77
C MET A 1 -41.05 28.46 -1.15
N GLU A 2 -39.94 29.12 -1.48
CA GLU A 2 -38.73 28.49 -1.98
C GLU A 2 -37.67 28.56 -0.87
N VAL A 3 -37.32 27.41 -0.30
CA VAL A 3 -36.32 27.31 0.77
C VAL A 3 -34.97 27.02 0.13
N ARG A 4 -34.11 28.04 0.04
CA ARG A 4 -32.71 27.87 -0.37
C ARG A 4 -31.84 27.65 0.87
N ALA A 5 -31.44 26.40 1.10
CA ALA A 5 -30.44 26.05 2.10
C ALA A 5 -29.05 26.38 1.56
N GLY A 6 -28.40 27.38 2.17
CA GLY A 6 -26.99 27.72 1.92
C GLY A 6 -26.08 26.78 2.69
N PHE A 7 -25.28 25.97 1.98
CA PHE A 7 -24.12 25.29 2.55
C PHE A 7 -22.86 26.09 2.20
N VAL A 8 -22.24 26.67 3.23
CA VAL A 8 -20.93 27.32 3.15
C VAL A 8 -19.88 26.25 3.43
N THR A 9 -19.21 25.76 2.40
CA THR A 9 -18.06 24.85 2.55
C THR A 9 -16.79 25.67 2.61
N THR A 10 -16.16 25.75 3.79
CA THR A 10 -14.87 26.40 3.99
C THR A 10 -13.75 25.52 3.42
N TRP A 11 -13.01 26.06 2.45
CA TRP A 11 -11.88 25.39 1.80
C TRP A 11 -10.58 25.69 2.54
N LEU A 12 -9.88 24.66 3.02
CA LEU A 12 -8.52 24.79 3.53
C LEU A 12 -7.54 24.67 2.35
N LYS A 13 -6.91 25.79 1.95
CA LYS A 13 -5.79 25.80 1.00
C LYS A 13 -4.52 25.34 1.74
N VAL A 14 -3.94 24.22 1.31
CA VAL A 14 -2.59 23.81 1.73
C VAL A 14 -1.60 24.32 0.69
N ASP A 15 -0.75 25.25 1.12
CA ASP A 15 0.29 25.90 0.32
C ASP A 15 1.54 25.00 0.30
N LEU A 16 1.82 24.35 -0.84
CA LEU A 16 3.01 23.52 -1.03
C LEU A 16 4.13 24.36 -1.66
N ARG A 17 4.93 25.03 -0.82
CA ARG A 17 6.24 25.56 -1.24
C ARG A 17 7.25 24.41 -1.27
N LEU A 18 7.66 24.03 -2.47
CA LEU A 18 8.85 23.21 -2.70
C LEU A 18 10.11 24.09 -2.53
N PRO A 19 11.12 23.67 -1.74
CA PRO A 19 12.41 24.35 -1.77
C PRO A 19 13.15 24.01 -3.07
N SER A 20 13.59 25.08 -3.74
CA SER A 20 14.41 25.10 -4.94
C SER A 20 15.78 24.46 -4.72
N SER A 21 16.30 23.85 -5.78
CA SER A 21 17.63 23.28 -5.90
C SER A 21 18.75 24.33 -5.73
N ARG A 22 19.79 23.98 -4.96
CA ARG A 22 21.24 24.05 -5.33
C ARG A 22 22.14 23.81 -4.11
N SER A 23 23.37 23.41 -4.43
CA SER A 23 24.59 23.27 -3.62
C SER A 23 24.69 22.12 -2.60
N ALA A 24 25.37 21.05 -3.01
CA ALA A 24 26.47 20.45 -2.26
C ALA A 24 27.18 19.37 -3.12
N GLN A 25 27.91 19.81 -4.15
CA GLN A 25 29.05 19.06 -4.69
C GLN A 25 30.31 19.64 -4.05
N GLN A 26 30.82 18.95 -3.02
CA GLN A 26 32.17 18.99 -2.45
C GLN A 26 32.03 18.12 -1.20
N ILE A 27 32.56 16.90 -1.18
CA ILE A 27 33.96 16.62 -0.83
C ILE A 27 34.37 15.33 -1.53
N CYS A 28 35.38 15.43 -2.40
CA CYS A 28 36.16 14.28 -2.86
C CYS A 28 37.30 13.99 -1.87
N ALA A 29 37.60 12.69 -1.74
CA ALA A 29 38.92 12.10 -1.48
C ALA A 29 39.62 12.38 -0.14
N ARG A 30 39.67 11.36 0.71
CA ARG A 30 40.91 10.97 1.41
C ARG A 30 41.14 9.47 1.33
N LYS A 31 42.41 9.16 1.12
CA LYS A 31 43.02 7.85 0.89
C LYS A 31 42.99 6.98 2.14
N GLY A 32 42.85 5.68 1.91
CA GLY A 32 43.63 4.59 2.50
C GLY A 32 43.81 4.54 4.01
N GLU A 33 43.24 3.50 4.63
CA GLU A 33 43.95 2.69 5.61
C GLU A 33 43.24 1.35 5.83
N LYS A 34 43.95 0.28 5.50
CA LYS A 34 43.60 -1.09 5.86
C LYS A 34 43.97 -1.28 7.33
N HIS A 35 43.02 -1.06 8.23
CA HIS A 35 43.14 -1.62 9.58
C HIS A 35 42.47 -2.99 9.63
N ARG A 36 43.32 -4.02 9.65
CA ARG A 36 42.96 -5.34 10.18
C ARG A 36 42.59 -5.15 11.65
N ASN A 37 41.39 -5.58 12.02
CA ASN A 37 41.00 -5.71 13.42
C ASN A 37 41.27 -7.16 13.86
N PRO A 38 42.20 -7.42 14.79
CA PRO A 38 42.62 -8.76 15.19
C PRO A 38 41.76 -9.30 16.35
N LEU A 39 40.47 -9.44 16.12
CA LEU A 39 39.55 -10.14 17.04
C LEU A 39 38.76 -11.18 16.25
N LEU A 40 39.48 -12.18 15.76
CA LEU A 40 38.90 -13.47 15.39
C LEU A 40 38.63 -14.23 16.70
N GLY A 41 37.41 -14.07 17.21
CA GLY A 41 36.75 -15.05 18.06
C GLY A 41 35.76 -15.81 17.20
N ASP A 42 36.11 -17.06 16.93
CA ASP A 42 35.27 -18.22 16.63
C ASP A 42 33.89 -18.03 15.95
N GLY A 43 33.77 -18.65 14.77
CA GLY A 43 32.60 -19.45 14.43
C GLY A 43 31.25 -18.75 14.42
N TRP A 44 30.97 -17.93 13.39
CA TRP A 44 29.59 -17.71 12.99
C TRP A 44 29.12 -18.88 12.12
N SER A 45 28.69 -19.92 12.80
CA SER A 45 27.70 -20.85 12.25
C SER A 45 26.56 -20.01 11.67
N VAL A 46 26.25 -20.19 10.39
CA VAL A 46 25.02 -19.67 9.80
C VAL A 46 23.87 -20.44 10.45
N ASP A 47 23.42 -19.92 11.58
CA ASP A 47 22.20 -20.34 12.23
C ASP A 47 21.04 -20.03 11.28
N GLN A 48 20.55 -21.07 10.61
CA GLN A 48 19.39 -21.01 9.71
C GLN A 48 18.07 -20.68 10.45
N SER A 49 18.11 -20.26 11.71
CA SER A 49 16.93 -20.03 12.56
C SER A 49 16.33 -18.63 12.46
N SER A 50 16.91 -17.73 11.66
CA SER A 50 16.35 -16.38 11.46
C SER A 50 15.05 -16.35 10.63
N LYS A 51 14.53 -17.51 10.18
CA LYS A 51 13.23 -17.65 9.51
C LYS A 51 12.01 -17.51 10.44
N ARG A 52 12.17 -17.18 11.72
CA ARG A 52 11.05 -17.09 12.69
C ARG A 52 10.99 -15.76 13.46
N LYS A 53 10.92 -14.61 12.80
CA LYS A 53 10.46 -13.36 13.44
C LYS A 53 9.52 -12.49 12.57
N PHE A 54 8.80 -13.11 11.64
CA PHE A 54 7.51 -12.60 11.13
C PHE A 54 6.38 -13.58 11.44
N ALA A 55 6.50 -14.33 12.55
CA ALA A 55 5.35 -14.99 13.13
C ALA A 55 4.56 -13.91 13.87
N SER A 56 3.62 -13.27 13.16
CA SER A 56 2.57 -12.52 13.81
C SER A 56 1.86 -13.48 14.77
N LYS A 57 2.08 -13.30 16.08
CA LYS A 57 1.16 -13.82 17.08
C LYS A 57 -0.13 -13.03 16.94
N SER A 58 -0.92 -13.28 15.89
CA SER A 58 -2.30 -12.80 15.84
C SER A 58 -3.03 -13.56 16.93
N THR A 59 -3.32 -12.90 18.04
CA THR A 59 -4.25 -13.42 19.03
C THR A 59 -5.58 -13.69 18.33
N ASN A 60 -6.34 -14.67 18.81
CA ASN A 60 -7.59 -15.12 18.18
C ASN A 60 -8.64 -13.98 18.06
N GLU A 61 -8.45 -12.86 18.76
CA GLU A 61 -9.29 -11.67 18.73
C GLU A 61 -9.03 -10.73 17.54
N GLU A 62 -7.79 -10.66 17.02
CA GLU A 62 -7.45 -9.82 15.84
C GLU A 62 -8.08 -10.36 14.53
N ARG A 63 -8.64 -11.57 14.55
CA ARG A 63 -9.27 -12.21 13.38
C ARG A 63 -10.75 -11.85 13.20
N LYS A 64 -11.33 -11.02 14.06
CA LYS A 64 -12.76 -10.64 14.00
C LYS A 64 -13.05 -9.52 13.01
N HIS A 65 -12.03 -8.87 12.47
CA HIS A 65 -12.19 -7.68 11.65
C HIS A 65 -11.63 -7.90 10.25
N VAL A 66 -12.49 -7.71 9.25
CA VAL A 66 -12.11 -7.71 7.84
C VAL A 66 -12.02 -6.26 7.41
N LEU A 67 -10.89 -5.87 6.84
CA LEU A 67 -10.75 -4.58 6.19
C LEU A 67 -11.21 -4.72 4.74
N VAL A 68 -12.10 -3.82 4.34
CA VAL A 68 -12.66 -3.76 2.98
C VAL A 68 -12.30 -2.43 2.36
N ALA A 69 -11.69 -2.47 1.18
CA ALA A 69 -11.39 -1.31 0.35
C ALA A 69 -12.40 -1.22 -0.80
N LYS A 70 -13.05 -0.07 -0.94
CA LYS A 70 -14.06 0.19 -1.96
C LYS A 70 -13.78 1.49 -2.71
N TRP A 71 -14.03 1.49 -4.01
CA TRP A 71 -13.98 2.70 -4.82
C TRP A 71 -15.09 2.71 -5.88
N GLY A 72 -15.87 3.78 -5.93
CA GLY A 72 -16.95 3.91 -6.90
C GLY A 72 -18.01 2.81 -6.83
N GLY A 73 -18.22 2.23 -5.63
CA GLY A 73 -19.11 1.09 -5.40
C GLY A 73 -18.49 -0.29 -5.63
N LEU A 74 -17.29 -0.36 -6.23
CA LEU A 74 -16.57 -1.60 -6.48
C LEU A 74 -15.70 -1.96 -5.27
N GLU A 75 -15.85 -3.19 -4.76
CA GLU A 75 -14.91 -3.77 -3.79
C GLU A 75 -13.61 -4.16 -4.51
N ILE A 76 -12.53 -3.48 -4.16
CA ILE A 76 -11.21 -3.65 -4.78
C ILE A 76 -10.28 -4.51 -3.92
N GLY A 77 -10.58 -4.67 -2.64
CA GLY A 77 -9.83 -5.56 -1.76
C GLY A 77 -10.60 -5.89 -0.48
N ARG A 78 -10.44 -7.12 0.00
CA ARG A 78 -11.06 -7.62 1.23
C ARG A 78 -10.10 -8.59 1.91
N SER A 79 -9.61 -8.21 3.08
CA SER A 79 -8.74 -9.10 3.85
C SER A 79 -8.81 -8.91 5.35
N ARG A 80 -8.57 -10.01 6.07
CA ARG A 80 -8.21 -9.99 7.50
C ARG A 80 -6.73 -9.73 7.70
N GLN A 81 -5.92 -9.98 6.67
CA GLN A 81 -4.49 -9.77 6.66
C GLN A 81 -4.22 -8.46 5.93
N TYR A 82 -3.91 -7.41 6.67
CA TYR A 82 -3.50 -6.14 6.11
C TYR A 82 -2.36 -5.56 6.94
N LEU A 83 -1.54 -4.72 6.30
CA LEU A 83 -0.47 -3.99 6.96
C LEU A 83 -0.81 -2.50 6.96
N VAL A 84 -0.47 -1.80 8.04
CA VAL A 84 -0.60 -0.36 8.11
C VAL A 84 0.81 0.24 8.12
N LEU A 85 1.14 1.01 7.08
CA LEU A 85 2.44 1.68 6.99
C LEU A 85 2.26 3.15 6.62
N GLY A 86 2.76 4.04 7.47
CA GLY A 86 2.72 5.48 7.22
C GLY A 86 1.30 6.01 7.01
N GLY A 87 0.31 5.44 7.72
CA GLY A 87 -1.11 5.78 7.59
C GLY A 87 -1.82 5.20 6.36
N ASN A 88 -1.14 4.36 5.57
CA ASN A 88 -1.73 3.68 4.42
C ASN A 88 -1.98 2.21 4.73
N PHE A 89 -3.09 1.68 4.21
CA PHE A 89 -3.44 0.27 4.30
C PHE A 89 -2.90 -0.49 3.10
N PHE A 90 -2.28 -1.63 3.38
CA PHE A 90 -1.68 -2.51 2.40
C PHE A 90 -2.32 -3.89 2.49
N PHE A 91 -2.77 -4.38 1.35
CA PHE A 91 -3.41 -5.68 1.22
C PHE A 91 -2.47 -6.63 0.49
N PRO A 92 -2.40 -7.90 0.90
CA PRO A 92 -1.69 -8.90 0.12
C PRO A 92 -2.40 -9.12 -1.22
N GLN A 93 -1.63 -9.43 -2.27
CA GLN A 93 -2.11 -9.49 -3.65
C GLN A 93 -3.31 -10.43 -3.85
N GLU A 94 -3.33 -11.57 -3.15
CA GLU A 94 -4.38 -12.58 -3.23
C GLU A 94 -5.75 -12.10 -2.74
N HIS A 95 -5.77 -11.02 -1.95
CA HIS A 95 -6.97 -10.43 -1.39
C HIS A 95 -7.42 -9.18 -2.15
N VAL A 96 -6.78 -8.89 -3.29
CA VAL A 96 -7.03 -7.71 -4.12
C VAL A 96 -7.59 -8.15 -5.45
N ARG A 97 -8.60 -7.41 -5.92
CA ARG A 97 -9.32 -7.68 -7.15
C ARG A 97 -8.54 -7.15 -8.37
N LEU A 98 -7.51 -7.89 -8.80
CA LEU A 98 -6.55 -7.45 -9.82
C LEU A 98 -7.16 -7.07 -11.18
N ASP A 99 -8.32 -7.64 -11.54
CA ASP A 99 -9.09 -7.29 -12.76
C ASP A 99 -9.60 -5.84 -12.78
N ALA A 100 -9.70 -5.22 -11.61
CA ALA A 100 -10.06 -3.82 -11.47
C ALA A 100 -8.91 -2.85 -11.75
N PHE A 101 -7.69 -3.33 -12.04
CA PHE A 101 -6.51 -2.49 -12.16
C PHE A 101 -5.92 -2.51 -13.58
N GLU A 102 -5.38 -1.37 -14.00
CA GLU A 102 -4.59 -1.22 -15.22
C GLU A 102 -3.33 -0.42 -14.88
N GLU A 103 -2.19 -0.73 -15.49
CA GLU A 103 -0.97 0.02 -15.23
C GLU A 103 -1.17 1.51 -15.55
N ALA A 104 -0.85 2.37 -14.59
CA ALA A 104 -0.89 3.80 -14.82
C ALA A 104 0.23 4.13 -15.83
N THR A 105 -0.12 4.79 -16.93
CA THR A 105 0.85 5.22 -17.94
C THR A 105 0.79 6.73 -18.14
N GLU A 106 1.95 7.33 -18.33
CA GLU A 106 2.08 8.74 -18.68
C GLU A 106 2.71 8.88 -20.07
N ALA A 107 2.23 9.88 -20.83
CA ALA A 107 2.78 10.21 -22.14
C ALA A 107 4.08 11.01 -21.96
N VAL A 108 5.19 10.46 -22.42
CA VAL A 108 6.50 11.12 -22.42
C VAL A 108 6.94 11.26 -23.88
N GLY A 109 6.53 12.37 -24.51
CA GLY A 109 6.66 12.59 -25.95
C GLY A 109 5.78 11.63 -26.73
N TRP A 110 6.36 10.87 -27.65
CA TRP A 110 5.65 9.87 -28.47
C TRP A 110 5.54 8.49 -27.82
N LYS A 111 6.15 8.26 -26.65
CA LYS A 111 6.14 6.98 -25.94
C LYS A 111 5.26 7.04 -24.69
N ARG A 112 4.57 5.94 -24.38
CA ARG A 112 3.93 5.73 -23.07
C ARG A 112 4.90 5.01 -22.13
N ARG A 113 4.98 5.45 -20.88
CA ARG A 113 5.74 4.74 -19.84
C ARG A 113 4.87 4.44 -18.64
N THR A 114 5.03 3.24 -18.09
CA THR A 114 4.44 2.86 -16.80
C THR A 114 4.97 3.78 -15.71
N VAL A 115 4.04 4.38 -14.97
CA VAL A 115 4.34 5.23 -13.83
C VAL A 115 4.89 4.33 -12.74
N SER A 116 6.19 4.45 -12.52
CA SER A 116 6.89 3.72 -11.46
C SER A 116 7.93 4.63 -10.83
N LYS A 117 8.12 4.50 -9.52
CA LYS A 117 9.03 5.35 -8.76
C LYS A 117 9.92 4.49 -7.88
N GLN A 118 11.22 4.79 -7.88
CA GLN A 118 12.12 4.20 -6.90
C GLN A 118 11.79 4.79 -5.52
N HIS A 119 11.31 3.96 -4.62
CA HIS A 119 10.98 4.32 -3.25
C HIS A 119 12.04 3.73 -2.31
N ASN A 120 13.18 4.41 -2.17
CA ASN A 120 14.22 3.98 -1.23
C ASN A 120 13.77 4.34 0.21
N PRO A 121 13.77 3.43 1.21
CA PRO A 121 14.41 2.10 1.27
C PRO A 121 13.56 0.88 0.89
N ILE A 122 12.29 1.06 0.51
CA ILE A 122 11.31 -0.03 0.34
C ILE A 122 11.56 -0.83 -0.93
N GLY A 123 11.72 -0.19 -2.08
CA GLY A 123 11.78 -0.88 -3.37
C GLY A 123 11.30 -0.03 -4.53
N ARG A 124 10.92 -0.66 -5.65
CA ARG A 124 10.30 0.03 -6.78
C ARG A 124 8.78 -0.01 -6.62
N ALA A 125 8.14 1.15 -6.54
CA ALA A 125 6.69 1.28 -6.59
C ALA A 125 6.21 1.29 -8.04
N ILE A 126 5.18 0.51 -8.35
CA ILE A 126 4.45 0.57 -9.62
C ILE A 126 3.03 1.05 -9.31
N TYR A 127 2.56 2.05 -10.07
CA TYR A 127 1.24 2.65 -9.87
C TYR A 127 0.21 2.08 -10.86
N TYR A 128 -1.02 1.97 -10.39
CA TYR A 128 -2.14 1.43 -11.16
C TYR A 128 -3.35 2.36 -11.08
N ASP A 129 -4.07 2.43 -12.19
CA ASP A 129 -5.39 3.02 -12.28
C ASP A 129 -6.44 2.02 -11.79
N ILE A 130 -7.42 2.48 -11.01
CA ILE A 130 -8.59 1.67 -10.64
C ILE A 130 -9.68 1.88 -11.66
N LEU A 131 -10.27 0.81 -12.17
CA LEU A 131 -11.31 0.81 -13.18
C LEU A 131 -12.58 0.17 -12.64
N VAL A 132 -13.69 0.89 -12.80
CA VAL A 132 -15.02 0.27 -12.70
C VAL A 132 -15.46 -0.04 -14.12
N ARG A 133 -15.71 -1.32 -14.39
CA ARG A 133 -16.14 -1.83 -15.70
C ARG A 133 -17.63 -2.13 -15.69
N ASP A 134 -18.29 -1.99 -16.83
CA ASP A 134 -19.66 -2.49 -17.03
C ASP A 134 -19.68 -4.01 -17.28
N ASP A 135 -20.88 -4.58 -17.43
CA ASP A 135 -21.08 -6.01 -17.71
C ASP A 135 -20.47 -6.46 -19.04
N ARG A 136 -20.11 -5.53 -19.93
CA ARG A 136 -19.43 -5.78 -21.21
C ARG A 136 -17.91 -5.60 -21.11
N GLY A 137 -17.39 -5.35 -19.90
CA GLY A 137 -15.97 -5.18 -19.63
C GLY A 137 -15.40 -3.79 -19.97
N LYS A 138 -16.23 -2.83 -20.39
CA LYS A 138 -15.79 -1.48 -20.78
C LYS A 138 -15.61 -0.62 -19.52
N PRO A 139 -14.49 0.12 -19.38
CA PRO A 139 -14.29 1.01 -18.24
C PRO A 139 -15.28 2.17 -18.28
N VAL A 140 -16.14 2.25 -17.28
CA VAL A 140 -17.12 3.34 -17.07
C VAL A 140 -16.52 4.44 -16.20
N ARG A 141 -15.69 4.08 -15.21
CA ARG A 141 -14.98 5.02 -14.34
C ARG A 141 -13.53 4.62 -14.21
N ARG A 142 -12.64 5.61 -14.08
CA ARG A 142 -11.20 5.44 -13.89
C ARG A 142 -10.69 6.35 -12.79
N ASN A 143 -9.98 5.80 -11.81
CA ASN A 143 -9.22 6.54 -10.80
C ASN A 143 -7.73 6.46 -11.13
N ARG A 144 -7.11 7.59 -11.49
CA ARG A 144 -5.74 7.58 -12.00
C ARG A 144 -4.68 7.44 -10.91
N ALA A 145 -3.78 6.48 -11.09
CA ALA A 145 -2.70 6.15 -10.17
C ALA A 145 -3.19 6.12 -8.74
N ALA A 146 -4.27 5.36 -8.47
CA ALA A 146 -4.98 5.27 -7.21
C ALA A 146 -4.66 3.99 -6.41
N ALA A 147 -3.82 3.13 -6.99
CA ALA A 147 -3.21 2.01 -6.33
C ALA A 147 -1.72 1.97 -6.62
N TRP A 148 -0.97 1.33 -5.75
CA TRP A 148 0.43 1.01 -6.01
C TRP A 148 0.83 -0.30 -5.36
N THR A 149 1.82 -0.96 -5.92
CA THR A 149 2.42 -2.17 -5.37
C THR A 149 3.94 -2.08 -5.39
N PHE A 150 4.58 -2.92 -4.58
CA PHE A 150 6.03 -3.10 -4.56
C PHE A 150 6.37 -4.52 -5.03
N PRO A 151 6.54 -4.76 -6.35
CA PRO A 151 6.85 -6.10 -6.87
C PRO A 151 8.21 -6.61 -6.42
N THR A 152 9.10 -5.72 -6.01
CA THR A 152 10.42 -6.07 -5.48
C THR A 152 10.74 -5.15 -4.31
N ALA A 153 10.61 -5.70 -3.11
CA ALA A 153 10.95 -5.00 -1.87
C ALA A 153 12.37 -5.37 -1.38
N LYS A 154 13.02 -4.46 -0.66
CA LYS A 154 14.43 -4.58 -0.25
C LYS A 154 14.61 -4.61 1.26
N GLY A 155 15.64 -5.34 1.69
CA GLY A 155 16.07 -5.40 3.09
C GLY A 155 14.94 -5.83 4.03
N GLN A 156 14.69 -5.03 5.06
CA GLN A 156 13.64 -5.27 6.05
C GLN A 156 12.22 -5.19 5.50
N TRP A 157 12.02 -4.65 4.29
CA TRP A 157 10.70 -4.48 3.67
C TRP A 157 10.27 -5.67 2.81
N LYS A 158 11.08 -6.73 2.70
CA LYS A 158 10.72 -7.95 1.96
C LYS A 158 9.32 -8.51 2.27
N PRO A 159 8.82 -8.50 3.52
CA PRO A 159 7.47 -8.98 3.81
C PRO A 159 6.34 -8.16 3.15
N MET A 160 6.63 -6.95 2.67
CA MET A 160 5.69 -6.11 1.93
C MET A 160 5.76 -6.30 0.41
N GLU A 161 6.59 -7.23 -0.06
CA GLU A 161 6.65 -7.57 -1.47
C GLU A 161 5.27 -8.05 -1.95
N ASN A 162 4.84 -7.53 -3.10
CA ASN A 162 3.51 -7.78 -3.69
C ASN A 162 2.32 -7.32 -2.84
N TYR A 163 2.51 -6.49 -1.82
CA TYR A 163 1.39 -5.82 -1.17
C TYR A 163 0.92 -4.61 -1.98
N TRP A 164 -0.39 -4.40 -1.98
CA TRP A 164 -1.09 -3.35 -2.69
C TRP A 164 -1.60 -2.29 -1.74
N GLY A 165 -1.13 -1.06 -1.92
CA GLY A 165 -1.63 0.12 -1.24
C GLY A 165 -2.66 0.86 -2.08
N PHE A 166 -3.62 1.51 -1.42
CA PHE A 166 -4.66 2.31 -2.06
C PHE A 166 -4.75 3.71 -1.45
N TRP A 167 -5.08 4.70 -2.27
CA TRP A 167 -5.23 6.11 -1.88
C TRP A 167 -6.22 6.82 -2.82
N LYS A 168 -6.27 8.16 -2.77
CA LYS A 168 -7.06 9.01 -3.68
C LYS A 168 -8.55 8.66 -3.70
N GLY A 169 -9.20 8.76 -2.55
CA GLY A 169 -10.66 8.60 -2.43
C GLY A 169 -11.14 7.15 -2.41
N VAL A 170 -10.24 6.18 -2.21
CA VAL A 170 -10.61 4.82 -1.83
C VAL A 170 -11.13 4.83 -0.39
N GLU A 171 -12.30 4.26 -0.19
CA GLU A 171 -12.95 4.13 1.12
C GLU A 171 -12.51 2.83 1.78
N PHE A 172 -12.20 2.89 3.08
CA PHE A 172 -11.90 1.73 3.90
C PHE A 172 -12.99 1.55 4.95
N ARG A 173 -13.48 0.32 5.10
CA ARG A 173 -14.44 -0.05 6.14
C ARG A 173 -13.96 -1.29 6.87
N ILE A 174 -14.09 -1.28 8.18
CA ILE A 174 -13.85 -2.46 9.01
C ILE A 174 -15.20 -3.15 9.20
N GLU A 175 -15.32 -4.34 8.65
CA GLU A 175 -16.48 -5.21 8.83
C GLU A 175 -16.19 -6.20 9.97
N LYS A 176 -17.20 -6.51 10.79
CA LYS A 176 -17.13 -7.64 11.72
C LYS A 176 -17.30 -8.90 10.90
N ASP A 177 -16.31 -9.78 11.00
CA ASP A 177 -16.41 -11.13 10.50
C ASP A 177 -17.19 -11.94 11.51
N ASP A 178 -18.49 -12.13 11.27
CA ASP A 178 -19.28 -13.07 12.06
C ASP A 178 -18.90 -14.48 11.60
N PRO A 179 -18.18 -15.27 12.42
CA PRO A 179 -17.73 -16.60 12.01
C PRO A 179 -18.89 -17.60 11.85
N TYR A 180 -20.11 -17.19 12.24
CA TYR A 180 -21.33 -17.98 12.12
C TYR A 180 -22.46 -17.13 11.52
N PRO A 181 -22.61 -17.11 10.17
CA PRO A 181 -23.72 -16.41 9.51
C PRO A 181 -25.11 -17.03 9.79
N GLY A 182 -25.25 -17.90 10.79
CA GLY A 182 -26.50 -18.60 11.14
C GLY A 182 -26.76 -18.76 12.63
N SER A 183 -25.95 -18.16 13.52
CA SER A 183 -26.28 -18.11 14.95
C SER A 183 -27.24 -16.94 15.20
N SER A 184 -28.47 -17.06 14.69
CA SER A 184 -29.57 -16.26 15.21
C SER A 184 -29.57 -16.43 16.74
N PRO A 185 -29.61 -15.34 17.53
CA PRO A 185 -29.77 -15.47 18.97
C PRO A 185 -31.04 -16.30 19.17
N GLY A 186 -30.86 -17.48 19.75
CA GLY A 186 -31.95 -18.42 19.96
C GLY A 186 -33.14 -17.67 20.53
N GLY A 187 -34.22 -17.64 19.76
CA GLY A 187 -35.53 -17.37 20.29
C GLY A 187 -35.80 -18.48 21.29
N TYR A 188 -35.48 -18.22 22.55
CA TYR A 188 -36.04 -18.98 23.64
C TYR A 188 -37.54 -18.69 23.61
N PHE A 189 -38.25 -19.76 23.24
CA PHE A 189 -39.68 -20.07 23.40
C PHE A 189 -40.57 -19.01 24.05
#